data_AF-V5I6Y2-F1
#
_entry.id   AF-V5I6Y2-F1
#
_cell.length_a   1.000
_cell.length_b   1.000
_cell.length_c   1.000
_cell.angle_alpha   90.00
_cell.angle_beta   90.00
_cell.angle_gamma   90.00
#
_symmetry.space_group_name_H-M   'P 1'
#
loop_
_entity.id
_entity.type
_entity.pdbx_description
1 polymer ?
#
loop_
_entity_poly.entity_id
_entity_poly.type
_entity_poly.pdbx_seq_one_letter_code
_entity_poly.pdbx_strand_id
1 'polypeptide(L)'
;MDPESKFNLRLNRKLYNQLVDRGYHFELLYGPAIEDSTKRKNLIHVSHLYHSFGKSKNIIFSSGAQSHLYIRSPYDIISLGLIFGLNELQCKNALTHYPKNTIINSVGRKHGKSIMFIENIEKESEQSVIILEESEGEDMGLNQP
;
A
#
# COMPACT_ATOMS: atom_id res chain seq x y z
N MET A 1 1.18 -0.54 -14.78
CA MET A 1 0.85 0.16 -16.05
C MET A 1 2.08 0.92 -16.47
N ASP A 2 2.48 0.89 -17.74
CA ASP A 2 3.73 1.51 -18.15
C ASP A 2 3.59 3.05 -18.18
N PRO A 3 4.33 3.80 -17.33
CA PRO A 3 4.25 5.25 -17.26
C PRO A 3 4.81 5.96 -18.51
N GLU A 4 5.61 5.27 -19.32
CA GLU A 4 6.22 5.84 -20.53
C GLU A 4 5.24 5.86 -21.72
N SER A 5 4.37 4.87 -21.78
CA SER A 5 3.37 4.74 -22.85
C SER A 5 2.07 5.49 -22.53
N LYS A 6 1.45 6.10 -23.55
CA LYS A 6 0.06 6.57 -23.39
C LYS A 6 -0.87 5.39 -23.17
N PHE A 7 -1.84 5.58 -22.29
CA PHE A 7 -2.82 4.55 -21.97
C PHE A 7 -3.70 4.21 -23.17
N ASN A 8 -3.40 3.07 -23.81
CA ASN A 8 -4.13 2.61 -24.99
C ASN A 8 -5.22 1.58 -24.67
N LEU A 9 -5.45 1.29 -23.39
CA LEU A 9 -6.49 0.34 -22.96
C LEU A 9 -7.86 1.03 -22.94
N ARG A 10 -8.77 0.59 -23.82
CA ARG A 10 -10.19 0.96 -23.77
C ARG A 10 -10.88 0.25 -22.61
N LEU A 11 -10.68 0.75 -21.39
CA LEU A 11 -11.51 0.38 -20.25
C LEU A 11 -12.90 1.02 -20.43
N ASN A 12 -13.94 0.23 -20.20
CA ASN A 12 -15.31 0.70 -20.09
C ASN A 12 -15.79 0.45 -18.65
N ARG A 13 -16.72 1.27 -18.16
CA ARG A 13 -17.33 1.18 -16.82
C ARG A 13 -17.80 -0.23 -16.46
N LYS A 14 -18.41 -0.96 -17.41
CA LYS A 14 -18.85 -2.34 -17.20
C LYS A 14 -17.67 -3.27 -16.88
N LEU A 15 -16.61 -3.20 -17.68
CA LEU A 15 -15.41 -4.03 -17.49
C LEU A 15 -14.71 -3.66 -16.18
N TYR A 16 -14.60 -2.37 -15.87
CA TYR A 16 -13.99 -1.89 -14.62
C TYR A 16 -14.72 -2.47 -13.39
N ASN A 17 -16.05 -2.36 -13.35
CA ASN A 17 -16.83 -2.89 -12.23
C ASN A 17 -16.71 -4.43 -12.12
N GLN A 18 -16.74 -5.15 -13.25
CA GLN A 18 -16.54 -6.61 -13.25
C GLN A 18 -15.18 -7.02 -12.67
N LEU A 19 -14.12 -6.24 -12.91
CA LEU A 19 -12.80 -6.47 -12.33
C LEU A 19 -12.80 -6.18 -10.81
N VAL A 20 -13.41 -5.06 -10.41
CA VAL A 20 -13.56 -4.70 -8.99
C VAL A 20 -14.33 -5.79 -8.23
N ASP A 21 -15.45 -6.27 -8.76
CA ASP A 21 -16.29 -7.31 -8.14
C ASP A 21 -15.55 -8.65 -8.00
N ARG A 22 -14.61 -8.93 -8.91
CA ARG A 22 -13.73 -10.11 -8.85
C ARG A 22 -12.52 -9.92 -7.93
N GLY A 23 -12.41 -8.79 -7.25
CA GLY A 23 -11.29 -8.50 -6.35
C GLY A 23 -10.00 -8.11 -7.07
N TYR A 24 -10.05 -7.66 -8.33
CA TYR A 24 -8.89 -7.06 -8.99
C TYR A 24 -8.64 -5.66 -8.46
N HIS A 25 -7.37 -5.29 -8.41
CA HIS A 25 -6.89 -4.01 -7.91
C HIS A 25 -6.00 -3.37 -8.99
N PHE A 26 -6.04 -2.05 -9.10
CA PHE A 26 -5.32 -1.27 -10.10
C PHE A 26 -4.20 -0.50 -9.43
N GLU A 27 -2.99 -0.58 -9.97
CA GLU A 27 -1.82 0.07 -9.39
C GLU A 27 -1.56 1.43 -10.06
N LEU A 28 -1.30 2.46 -9.24
CA LEU A 28 -0.78 3.76 -9.64
C LEU A 28 0.63 3.95 -9.05
N LEU A 29 1.62 4.04 -9.93
CA LEU A 29 3.02 4.25 -9.58
C LEU A 29 3.31 5.75 -9.46
N TYR A 30 3.52 6.27 -8.26
CA TYR A 30 3.68 7.71 -8.06
C TYR A 30 5.10 8.22 -8.37
N GLY A 31 6.13 7.39 -8.24
CA GLY A 31 7.53 7.77 -8.49
C GLY A 31 7.77 8.35 -9.90
N PRO A 32 7.28 7.71 -10.97
CA PRO A 32 7.37 8.26 -12.33
C PRO A 32 6.73 9.64 -12.50
N ALA A 33 5.70 9.97 -11.72
CA ALA A 33 5.07 11.31 -11.77
C ALA A 33 5.94 12.40 -11.12
N ILE A 34 6.86 12.02 -10.22
CA ILE A 34 7.84 12.92 -9.62
C ILE A 34 9.02 13.11 -10.56
N GLU A 35 9.47 12.04 -11.21
CA GLU A 35 10.64 12.00 -12.08
C GLU A 35 10.49 12.90 -13.32
N ASP A 36 9.40 12.74 -14.08
CA ASP A 36 9.21 13.45 -15.35
C ASP A 36 7.80 14.04 -15.49
N SER A 37 7.75 15.24 -16.06
CA SER A 37 6.53 15.97 -16.34
C SER A 37 5.64 15.29 -17.39
N THR A 38 6.22 14.56 -18.36
CA THR A 38 5.43 13.84 -19.38
C THR A 38 4.77 12.61 -18.77
N LYS A 39 5.54 11.80 -18.04
CA LYS A 39 5.03 10.67 -17.24
C LYS A 39 3.94 11.14 -16.26
N ARG A 40 4.15 12.28 -15.58
CA ARG A 40 3.15 12.89 -14.68
C ARG A 40 1.81 13.18 -15.38
N LYS A 41 1.83 13.84 -16.54
CA LYS A 41 0.60 14.14 -17.30
C LYS A 41 -0.15 12.86 -17.70
N ASN A 42 0.58 11.85 -18.17
CA ASN A 42 0.00 10.56 -18.54
C ASN A 42 -0.65 9.89 -17.33
N LEU A 43 0.02 9.87 -16.19
CA LEU A 43 -0.47 9.21 -14.98
C LEU A 43 -1.71 9.91 -14.39
N ILE A 44 -1.70 11.26 -14.36
CA ILE A 44 -2.86 12.06 -13.94
C ILE A 44 -4.05 11.80 -14.89
N HIS A 45 -3.82 11.78 -16.20
CA HIS A 45 -4.88 11.47 -17.15
C HIS A 45 -5.51 10.09 -16.87
N VAL A 46 -4.69 9.10 -16.59
CA VAL A 46 -5.12 7.71 -16.31
C VAL A 46 -5.89 7.60 -15.00
N SER A 47 -5.42 8.27 -13.94
CA SER A 47 -6.12 8.24 -12.66
C SER A 47 -7.52 8.85 -12.78
N HIS A 48 -7.66 9.93 -13.57
CA HIS A 48 -8.95 10.50 -13.89
C HIS A 48 -9.82 9.60 -14.76
N LEU A 49 -9.23 8.78 -15.64
CA LEU A 49 -9.98 7.74 -16.35
C LEU A 49 -10.53 6.68 -15.37
N TYR A 50 -9.75 6.21 -14.39
CA TYR A 50 -10.26 5.31 -13.35
C TYR A 50 -11.36 5.95 -12.51
N HIS A 51 -11.26 7.23 -12.21
CA HIS A 51 -12.33 7.98 -11.57
C HIS A 51 -13.60 8.00 -12.44
N SER A 52 -13.45 8.27 -13.74
CA SER A 52 -14.57 8.33 -14.69
C SER A 52 -15.26 6.97 -14.86
N PHE A 53 -14.48 5.88 -14.98
CA PHE A 53 -15.02 4.54 -15.21
C PHE A 53 -15.65 3.93 -13.97
N GLY A 54 -15.02 4.05 -12.81
CA GLY A 54 -15.39 3.29 -11.63
C GLY A 54 -15.25 4.01 -10.30
N LYS A 55 -15.14 5.35 -10.33
CA LYS A 55 -15.00 6.20 -9.13
C LYS A 55 -13.80 5.81 -8.28
N SER A 56 -12.71 5.42 -8.94
CA SER A 56 -11.42 5.15 -8.29
C SER A 56 -11.45 4.01 -7.26
N LYS A 57 -12.34 3.02 -7.44
CA LYS A 57 -12.41 1.82 -6.57
C LYS A 57 -11.22 0.89 -6.81
N ASN A 58 -10.73 0.28 -5.74
CA ASN A 58 -9.62 -0.70 -5.75
C ASN A 58 -8.33 -0.17 -6.40
N ILE A 59 -7.98 1.10 -6.14
CA ILE A 59 -6.69 1.66 -6.54
C ILE A 59 -5.66 1.42 -5.43
N ILE A 60 -4.43 1.05 -5.79
CA ILE A 60 -3.28 0.93 -4.89
C ILE A 60 -2.23 1.96 -5.32
N PHE A 61 -1.62 2.64 -4.34
CA PHE A 61 -0.43 3.44 -4.57
C PHE A 61 0.83 2.63 -4.30
N SER A 62 1.76 2.72 -5.24
CA SER A 62 3.08 2.11 -5.15
C SER A 62 4.12 3.13 -5.59
N SER A 63 5.33 3.07 -5.04
CA SER A 63 6.38 4.03 -5.39
C SER A 63 6.91 3.81 -6.80
N GLY A 64 7.12 2.56 -7.24
CA GLY A 64 7.76 2.27 -8.52
C GLY A 64 9.13 2.95 -8.69
N ALA A 65 9.76 3.33 -7.57
CA ALA A 65 10.90 4.20 -7.55
C ALA A 65 12.18 3.42 -7.86
N GLN A 66 12.96 3.91 -8.83
CA GLN A 66 14.31 3.39 -9.10
C GLN A 66 15.38 4.01 -8.18
N SER A 67 15.06 5.13 -7.54
CA SER A 67 15.96 5.87 -6.64
C SER A 67 15.23 6.25 -5.35
N HIS A 68 15.97 6.26 -4.23
CA HIS A 68 15.47 6.67 -2.92
C HIS A 68 14.85 8.08 -2.93
N LEU A 69 15.32 8.96 -3.82
CA LEU A 69 14.83 10.34 -3.98
C LEU A 69 13.33 10.43 -4.30
N TYR A 70 12.72 9.35 -4.79
CA TYR A 70 11.30 9.29 -5.16
C TYR A 70 10.43 8.63 -4.10
N ILE A 71 10.98 8.18 -2.97
CA ILE A 71 10.18 7.62 -1.87
C ILE A 71 9.53 8.76 -1.07
N ARG A 72 8.25 8.62 -0.72
CA ARG A 72 7.48 9.62 0.02
C ARG A 72 6.83 9.03 1.26
N SER A 73 6.52 9.88 2.24
CA SER A 73 5.82 9.44 3.44
C SER A 73 4.36 9.05 3.09
N PRO A 74 3.74 8.15 3.86
CA PRO A 74 2.32 7.80 3.72
C PRO A 74 1.38 9.00 3.57
N TYR A 75 1.59 10.04 4.37
CA TYR A 75 0.73 11.23 4.37
C TYR A 75 0.93 12.09 3.12
N ASP A 76 2.17 12.21 2.62
CA ASP A 76 2.43 12.90 1.36
C ASP A 76 1.73 12.21 0.18
N ILE A 77 1.70 10.87 0.19
CA ILE A 77 1.01 10.07 -0.83
C ILE A 77 -0.50 10.32 -0.76
N ILE A 78 -1.08 10.48 0.43
CA ILE A 78 -2.51 10.81 0.58
C ILE A 78 -2.83 12.16 -0.07
N SER A 79 -2.01 13.19 0.20
CA SER A 79 -2.15 14.51 -0.42
C SER A 79 -1.97 14.45 -1.93
N LEU A 80 -1.00 13.67 -2.41
CA LEU A 80 -0.79 13.45 -3.84
C LEU A 80 -1.99 12.75 -4.50
N GLY A 81 -2.63 11.82 -3.79
CA GLY A 81 -3.82 11.12 -4.25
C GLY A 81 -5.01 12.03 -4.58
N LEU A 82 -5.10 13.21 -3.95
CA LEU A 82 -6.10 14.22 -4.29
C LEU A 82 -5.90 14.75 -5.73
N ILE A 83 -4.64 14.93 -6.16
CA ILE A 83 -4.30 15.35 -7.53
C ILE A 83 -4.69 14.26 -8.53
N PHE A 84 -4.62 13.00 -8.13
CA PHE A 84 -5.04 11.86 -8.95
C PHE A 84 -6.57 11.66 -9.00
N GLY A 85 -7.37 12.51 -8.35
CA GLY A 85 -8.84 12.45 -8.37
C GLY A 85 -9.44 11.42 -7.42
N LEU A 86 -8.70 11.03 -6.38
CA LEU A 86 -9.21 10.24 -5.27
C LEU A 86 -9.64 11.17 -4.13
N ASN A 87 -10.56 10.71 -3.28
CA ASN A 87 -10.84 11.36 -2.00
C ASN A 87 -9.90 10.85 -0.90
N GLU A 88 -9.81 11.55 0.23
CA GLU A 88 -8.89 11.21 1.32
C GLU A 88 -9.09 9.79 1.86
N LEU A 89 -10.35 9.35 2.00
CA LEU A 89 -10.68 8.00 2.46
C LEU A 89 -10.21 6.93 1.46
N GLN A 90 -10.40 7.19 0.17
CA GLN A 90 -9.92 6.32 -0.91
C GLN A 90 -8.40 6.26 -0.92
N CYS A 91 -7.71 7.37 -0.69
CA CYS A 91 -6.25 7.40 -0.57
C CYS A 91 -5.77 6.56 0.63
N LYS A 92 -6.41 6.71 1.80
CA LYS A 92 -6.09 5.90 2.99
C LYS A 92 -6.27 4.41 2.69
N ASN A 93 -7.39 4.03 2.07
CA ASN A 93 -7.66 2.65 1.69
C ASN A 93 -6.67 2.11 0.64
N ALA A 94 -6.21 2.97 -0.29
CA ALA A 94 -5.20 2.64 -1.30
C ALA A 94 -3.84 2.28 -0.72
N LEU A 95 -3.52 2.79 0.46
CA LEU A 95 -2.27 2.50 1.14
C LEU A 95 -2.37 1.34 2.15
N THR A 96 -3.50 1.20 2.83
CA THR A 96 -3.65 0.23 3.93
C THR A 96 -4.47 -1.00 3.55
N HIS A 97 -5.74 -0.80 3.23
CA HIS A 97 -6.72 -1.88 3.06
C HIS A 97 -6.57 -2.64 1.75
N TYR A 98 -6.43 -1.94 0.63
CA TYR A 98 -6.37 -2.55 -0.70
C TYR A 98 -5.10 -3.39 -0.94
N PRO A 99 -3.89 -2.95 -0.51
CA PRO A 99 -2.71 -3.81 -0.56
C PRO A 99 -2.85 -5.08 0.29
N LYS A 100 -3.37 -4.96 1.52
CA LYS A 100 -3.63 -6.10 2.39
C LYS A 100 -4.58 -7.11 1.74
N ASN A 101 -5.70 -6.64 1.19
CA ASN A 101 -6.65 -7.51 0.49
C ASN A 101 -6.05 -8.16 -0.75
N THR A 102 -5.18 -7.46 -1.46
CA THR A 102 -4.45 -8.02 -2.62
C THR A 102 -3.54 -9.17 -2.20
N ILE A 103 -2.84 -9.03 -1.07
CA ILE A 103 -2.00 -10.09 -0.51
C ILE A 103 -2.86 -11.28 -0.08
N ILE A 104 -3.95 -11.06 0.66
CA ILE A 104 -4.86 -12.14 1.08
C ILE A 104 -5.43 -12.88 -0.15
N ASN A 105 -5.86 -12.14 -1.17
CA ASN A 105 -6.35 -12.71 -2.42
C ASN A 105 -5.27 -13.49 -3.19
N SER A 106 -4.00 -13.06 -3.14
CA SER A 106 -2.90 -13.77 -3.80
C SER A 106 -2.63 -15.12 -3.13
N VAL A 107 -2.63 -15.14 -1.78
CA VAL A 107 -2.53 -16.37 -1.00
C VAL A 107 -3.73 -17.29 -1.30
N GLY A 108 -4.94 -16.72 -1.39
CA GLY A 108 -6.18 -17.40 -1.77
C GLY A 108 -6.10 -18.09 -3.14
N ARG A 109 -5.48 -17.46 -4.13
CA ARG A 109 -5.27 -18.06 -5.46
C ARG A 109 -4.30 -19.23 -5.42
N LYS A 110 -3.31 -19.19 -4.52
CA LYS A 110 -2.29 -20.25 -4.39
C LYS A 110 -2.79 -21.46 -3.60
N HIS A 111 -3.60 -21.28 -2.55
CA HIS A 111 -4.00 -22.38 -1.65
C HIS A 111 -5.51 -22.62 -1.54
N GLY A 112 -6.36 -21.87 -2.25
CA GLY A 112 -7.81 -22.02 -2.23
C GLY A 112 -8.54 -20.95 -1.40
N LYS A 113 -9.88 -21.03 -1.32
CA LYS A 113 -10.71 -19.97 -0.72
C LYS A 113 -10.74 -19.95 0.82
N SER A 114 -10.39 -21.06 1.46
CA SER A 114 -10.40 -21.22 2.91
C SER A 114 -9.01 -21.64 3.34
N ILE A 115 -8.25 -20.71 3.92
CA ILE A 115 -6.86 -20.92 4.33
C ILE A 115 -6.75 -20.53 5.78
N MET A 116 -6.19 -21.42 6.60
CA MET A 116 -5.77 -21.11 7.96
C MET A 116 -4.26 -21.29 8.04
N PHE A 117 -3.58 -20.29 8.59
CA PHE A 117 -2.19 -20.41 8.98
C PHE A 117 -2.16 -20.94 10.41
N ILE A 118 -1.48 -22.06 10.63
CA ILE A 118 -1.26 -22.65 11.94
C ILE A 118 0.23 -22.52 12.20
N GLU A 119 0.58 -21.69 13.18
CA GLU A 119 1.94 -21.59 13.71
C GLU A 119 1.91 -22.13 15.13
N ASN A 120 2.76 -23.12 15.41
CA ASN A 120 2.98 -23.56 16.77
C ASN A 120 3.91 -22.54 17.42
N ILE A 121 3.38 -21.75 18.35
CA ILE A 121 4.20 -20.85 19.15
C ILE A 121 4.88 -21.72 20.21
N GLU A 122 6.20 -21.88 20.10
CA GLU A 122 6.99 -22.40 21.20
C GLU A 122 6.87 -21.38 22.36
N LYS A 123 6.42 -21.84 23.52
CA LYS A 123 6.40 -20.99 24.71
C LYS A 123 7.85 -20.70 25.08
N GLU A 124 8.27 -19.45 24.91
CA GLU A 124 9.54 -19.00 25.48
C GLU A 124 9.53 -19.31 26.99
N SER A 125 10.54 -20.05 27.43
CA SER A 125 10.77 -20.35 28.84
C SER A 125 10.88 -19.05 29.63
N GLU A 126 10.18 -18.98 30.76
CA GLU A 126 10.05 -17.86 31.72
C GLU A 126 11.37 -17.23 32.22
N GLN A 127 12.53 -17.73 31.77
CA GLN A 127 13.86 -17.28 32.14
C GLN A 127 14.27 -15.92 31.53
N SER A 128 13.68 -15.48 30.41
CA SER A 128 14.01 -14.17 29.81
C SER A 128 13.39 -12.98 30.53
N VAL A 129 12.30 -13.18 31.29
CA VAL A 129 11.59 -12.11 32.00
C VAL A 129 12.36 -11.68 33.27
N ILE A 130 13.00 -12.62 33.96
CA ILE A 130 13.74 -12.36 35.21
C ILE A 130 14.99 -11.48 34.97
N ILE A 131 15.65 -11.65 33.83
CA ILE A 131 16.87 -10.90 33.48
C ILE A 131 16.56 -9.41 33.22
N LEU A 132 15.36 -9.09 32.74
CA LEU A 132 14.95 -7.70 32.51
C LEU A 132 14.61 -6.99 33.82
N GLU A 133 13.93 -7.66 34.75
CA GLU A 133 13.59 -7.09 36.07
C GLU A 133 14.84 -6.86 36.95
N GLU A 134 15.85 -7.74 36.88
CA GLU A 134 17.13 -7.51 37.60
C GLU A 134 17.93 -6.33 37.01
N SER A 135 17.82 -6.08 35.69
CA SER A 135 18.53 -4.97 35.04
C SER A 135 17.96 -3.58 35.34
N GLU A 136 16.67 -3.48 35.71
CA GLU A 136 16.04 -2.23 36.14
C GLU A 136 16.29 -1.92 37.63
N GLY A 137 16.73 -2.92 38.42
CA GLY A 137 16.94 -2.81 39.87
C GLY A 137 18.31 -2.31 40.32
N GLU A 138 19.31 -2.24 39.43
CA GLU A 138 20.70 -1.90 39.82
C GLU A 138 21.09 -0.41 39.64
N ASP A 139 20.25 0.44 39.02
CA ASP A 139 20.61 1.85 38.75
C ASP A 139 19.94 2.88 39.70
N MET A 140 19.96 2.60 41.00
CA MET A 140 19.60 3.58 42.05
C MET A 140 20.68 3.66 43.14
N GLY A 141 21.93 3.88 42.72
CA GLY A 141 23.04 4.23 43.59
C GLY A 141 23.38 5.72 43.50
N LEU A 142 22.89 6.50 44.47
CA LEU A 142 23.26 7.90 44.72
C LEU A 142 24.77 8.16 44.52
N ASN A 143 25.12 9.31 43.95
CA ASN A 143 26.23 10.14 44.43
C ASN A 143 26.13 11.60 43.91
N GLN A 144 25.66 12.50 44.78
CA GLN A 144 26.11 13.90 44.81
C GLN A 144 27.48 13.93 45.51
N PRO A 145 28.39 14.82 45.09
CA PRO A 145 28.41 16.18 45.64
C PRO A 145 28.27 17.30 44.62
#